data_AF-Q3A867-F1
#
_entry.id   AF-Q3A867-F1
#
_cell.length_a   1.000
_cell.length_b   1.000
_cell.length_c   1.000
_cell.angle_alpha   90.00
_cell.angle_beta   90.00
_cell.angle_gamma   90.00
#
_symmetry.space_group_name_H-M   'P 1'
#
loop_
_entity.id
_entity.type
_entity.pdbx_description
1 polymer ?
#
loop_
_entity_poly.entity_id
_entity_poly.type
_entity_poly.pdbx_seq_one_letter_code
_entity_poly.pdbx_strand_id
1 'polypeptide(L)'
;MHRLFATLENSTTCFHLFAERNTVAIKNQNQSAQRAWITPNEFAVAENLLQFSENLPPTKTGQVANSITVTLNGSPEGIQLTGPPQAVRAEFEKLSDKEYISGSLAATYPIGNNPKLSISYNFAIGNISVSIQNGDRVLVDDLFDIVRQTFPKATGPSTSETEAHSQRLRSLIKEAEEAFESIKSIEKQKVAVANWTNNLSKNLELSKDSLKDMQALQKNANSIVSEITQKRDDISQILSEIKAINNEASVNYKSIQEAQATSVALEAKIKQFYSEIEENQIKIQKLNVESVDIVGKFKDDTQNIITENKALTYQIKEQLLKATGGALFGAFEERKSKIVKSKWIWAFAAILSFSLQAVAVIWLALEATKTGDSNGPFYTQPMFILKATIALPIIALIVFCIRQYSNEREAEEIYAFKSALSFSLAPYLDLVGEIDGIEKESGHTQFAINTIGQIFDNPLGKRLSDEKTSEKDSIQTGEILNSVTNLIQQIHKLKP
;
A
#
# COMPACT_ATOMS: atom_id res chain seq x y z
N MET A 1 -36.49 -31.89 70.17
CA MET A 1 -37.76 -31.14 70.34
C MET A 1 -38.88 -32.18 70.46
N HIS A 2 -39.21 -32.62 71.66
CA HIS A 2 -40.24 -32.06 72.55
C HIS A 2 -41.68 -32.22 72.04
N ARG A 3 -42.46 -33.02 72.81
CA ARG A 3 -43.94 -33.03 72.97
C ARG A 3 -44.70 -33.62 71.76
N LEU A 4 -45.56 -34.64 71.86
CA LEU A 4 -46.56 -34.93 72.88
C LEU A 4 -46.70 -36.46 73.10
N PHE A 5 -46.49 -36.86 74.36
CA PHE A 5 -46.99 -38.07 75.00
C PHE A 5 -47.95 -37.58 76.12
N ALA A 6 -48.87 -38.45 76.56
CA ALA A 6 -49.95 -38.24 77.55
C ALA A 6 -51.24 -37.70 76.89
N THR A 7 -52.42 -38.28 77.07
CA THR A 7 -53.04 -38.87 78.27
C THR A 7 -54.24 -39.72 77.85
N LEU A 8 -54.44 -40.91 78.44
CA LEU A 8 -55.72 -41.43 78.96
C LEU A 8 -55.56 -42.90 79.42
N GLU A 9 -54.86 -43.06 80.54
CA GLU A 9 -55.08 -44.14 81.50
C GLU A 9 -55.89 -43.54 82.65
N ASN A 10 -57.08 -44.09 82.93
CA ASN A 10 -57.71 -44.23 84.25
C ASN A 10 -59.23 -44.39 84.11
N SER A 11 -59.73 -45.60 84.32
CA SER A 11 -61.03 -45.83 84.96
C SER A 11 -61.16 -47.31 85.34
N THR A 12 -60.38 -47.72 86.34
CA THR A 12 -60.60 -48.94 87.11
C THR A 12 -60.86 -48.52 88.55
N THR A 13 -62.12 -48.39 88.98
CA THR A 13 -62.48 -48.56 90.39
C THR A 13 -63.99 -48.67 90.63
N CYS A 14 -64.34 -49.64 91.48
CA CYS A 14 -65.47 -49.66 92.42
C CYS A 14 -66.91 -49.70 91.88
N PHE A 15 -67.57 -50.86 92.03
CA PHE A 15 -68.79 -50.95 92.84
C PHE A 15 -68.99 -52.40 93.34
N HIS A 16 -68.82 -52.59 94.65
CA HIS A 16 -69.18 -53.79 95.41
C HIS A 16 -70.46 -53.47 96.22
N LEU A 17 -71.36 -54.46 96.33
CA LEU A 17 -72.27 -54.77 97.46
C LEU A 17 -73.37 -53.77 97.88
N PHE A 18 -74.62 -54.26 97.85
CA PHE A 18 -75.73 -54.17 98.84
C PHE A 18 -77.06 -54.40 98.08
N ALA A 19 -78.14 -54.99 98.57
CA ALA A 19 -78.48 -55.90 99.65
C ALA A 19 -79.97 -56.28 99.47
N GLU A 20 -80.39 -57.32 100.16
CA GLU A 20 -81.77 -57.78 100.36
C GLU A 20 -82.78 -56.64 100.66
N ARG A 21 -84.03 -56.82 100.19
CA ARG A 21 -85.20 -56.57 101.07
C ARG A 21 -86.49 -57.23 100.58
N ASN A 22 -87.05 -57.98 101.52
CA ASN A 22 -88.43 -58.43 101.66
C ASN A 22 -89.49 -57.41 101.19
N THR A 23 -90.49 -57.89 100.47
CA THR A 23 -91.84 -57.29 100.46
C THR A 23 -92.92 -58.37 100.38
N VAL A 24 -93.48 -58.64 101.57
CA VAL A 24 -94.91 -58.66 101.93
C VAL A 24 -95.88 -59.23 100.89
N ALA A 25 -96.41 -60.41 101.21
CA ALA A 25 -97.57 -61.02 100.59
C ALA A 25 -98.86 -60.24 100.92
N ILE A 26 -99.34 -59.47 99.94
CA ILE A 26 -100.74 -59.03 99.87
C ILE A 26 -101.48 -60.08 99.06
N LYS A 27 -102.40 -60.80 99.71
CA LYS A 27 -103.28 -61.80 99.10
C LYS A 27 -104.36 -61.07 98.29
N ASN A 28 -103.94 -60.45 97.19
CA ASN A 28 -104.82 -59.81 96.22
C ASN A 28 -105.45 -60.90 95.34
N GLN A 29 -106.77 -61.00 95.35
CA GLN A 29 -107.58 -62.05 94.71
C GLN A 29 -107.69 -61.87 93.17
N ASN A 30 -106.64 -61.36 92.54
CA ASN A 30 -106.42 -61.27 91.08
C ASN A 30 -104.93 -61.56 90.81
N GLN A 31 -104.48 -62.78 91.11
CA GLN A 31 -103.08 -63.17 90.95
C GLN A 31 -102.76 -63.44 89.48
N SER A 32 -101.87 -62.65 88.88
CA SER A 32 -101.24 -63.00 87.61
C SER A 32 -100.13 -64.03 87.86
N ALA A 33 -100.21 -65.20 87.25
CA ALA A 33 -99.13 -66.17 87.29
C ALA A 33 -98.26 -66.03 86.04
N GLN A 34 -96.94 -65.91 86.22
CA GLN A 34 -95.99 -65.80 85.11
C GLN A 34 -94.88 -66.84 85.26
N ARG A 35 -94.53 -67.52 84.16
CA ARG A 35 -93.39 -68.44 84.08
C ARG A 35 -92.64 -68.19 82.77
N ALA A 36 -91.32 -68.26 82.80
CA ALA A 36 -90.48 -68.17 81.61
C ALA A 36 -89.46 -69.31 81.58
N TRP A 37 -89.12 -69.79 80.39
CA TRP A 37 -88.08 -70.79 80.19
C TRP A 37 -87.48 -70.68 78.78
N ILE A 38 -86.30 -71.29 78.62
CA ILE A 38 -85.67 -71.45 77.30
C ILE A 38 -86.16 -72.77 76.73
N THR A 39 -86.51 -72.74 75.46
CA THR A 39 -87.02 -73.86 74.67
C THR A 39 -85.98 -74.18 73.58
N PRO A 40 -85.77 -75.45 73.20
CA PRO A 40 -84.79 -75.80 72.17
C PRO A 40 -85.08 -75.11 70.83
N ASN A 41 -84.04 -74.84 70.05
CA ASN A 41 -84.16 -74.11 68.78
C ASN A 41 -85.15 -74.75 67.79
N GLU A 42 -85.31 -76.08 67.82
CA GLU A 42 -86.28 -76.80 66.98
C GLU A 42 -87.75 -76.42 67.27
N PHE A 43 -88.04 -75.98 68.50
CA PHE A 43 -89.35 -75.48 68.91
C PHE A 43 -89.43 -73.94 68.85
N ALA A 44 -88.33 -73.24 68.57
CA ALA A 44 -88.21 -71.78 68.51
C ALA A 44 -88.51 -71.20 67.12
N VAL A 45 -89.57 -71.69 66.48
CA VAL A 45 -89.99 -71.25 65.15
C VAL A 45 -91.40 -70.65 65.21
N ALA A 46 -91.63 -69.59 64.43
CA ALA A 46 -92.92 -68.92 64.33
C ALA A 46 -94.08 -69.87 63.97
N GLU A 47 -93.79 -70.88 63.16
CA GLU A 47 -94.73 -71.92 62.76
C GLU A 47 -95.32 -72.69 63.95
N ASN A 48 -94.50 -73.03 64.96
CA ASN A 48 -94.98 -73.76 66.13
C ASN A 48 -95.90 -72.90 67.02
N LEU A 49 -95.61 -71.59 67.11
CA LEU A 49 -96.49 -70.65 67.81
C LEU A 49 -97.84 -70.51 67.08
N LEU A 50 -97.82 -70.45 65.74
CA LEU A 50 -99.04 -70.41 64.94
C LEU A 50 -99.84 -71.71 65.07
N GLN A 51 -99.19 -72.86 64.95
CA GLN A 51 -99.86 -74.16 65.08
C GLN A 51 -100.49 -74.35 66.47
N PHE A 52 -99.78 -73.92 67.53
CA PHE A 52 -100.32 -73.89 68.89
C PHE A 52 -101.54 -72.97 69.02
N SER A 53 -101.50 -71.82 68.35
CA SER A 53 -102.59 -70.85 68.40
C SER A 53 -103.87 -71.30 67.71
N GLU A 54 -103.75 -72.06 66.61
CA GLU A 54 -104.87 -72.62 65.86
C GLU A 54 -105.51 -73.80 66.58
N ASN A 55 -104.68 -74.63 67.21
CA ASN A 55 -105.09 -75.86 67.87
C ASN A 55 -104.98 -75.74 69.39
N LEU A 56 -105.29 -74.57 69.94
CA LEU A 56 -105.22 -74.34 71.38
C LEU A 56 -106.19 -75.31 72.08
N PRO A 57 -105.69 -76.37 72.75
CA PRO A 57 -106.57 -77.44 73.21
C PRO A 57 -107.52 -76.91 74.27
N PRO A 58 -108.75 -77.46 74.36
CA PRO A 58 -109.63 -77.14 75.47
C PRO A 58 -108.93 -77.49 76.78
N THR A 59 -109.12 -76.67 77.81
CA THR A 59 -108.56 -76.95 79.14
C THR A 59 -109.14 -78.26 79.69
N LYS A 60 -108.55 -78.88 80.72
CA LYS A 60 -109.09 -80.14 81.29
C LYS A 60 -110.52 -79.99 81.83
N THR A 61 -110.96 -78.74 82.07
CA THR A 61 -112.34 -78.37 82.40
C THR A 61 -113.29 -78.23 81.20
N GLY A 62 -112.82 -78.55 79.98
CA GLY A 62 -113.62 -78.58 78.75
C GLY A 62 -113.77 -77.25 78.03
N GLN A 63 -112.92 -76.26 78.34
CA GLN A 63 -113.20 -74.86 78.01
C GLN A 63 -112.33 -74.34 76.88
N VAL A 64 -112.97 -73.66 75.93
CA VAL A 64 -112.36 -73.17 74.70
C VAL A 64 -112.15 -71.65 74.79
N ALA A 65 -111.05 -71.14 74.24
CA ALA A 65 -110.80 -69.70 74.20
C ALA A 65 -111.80 -69.01 73.26
N ASN A 66 -112.39 -67.91 73.72
CA ASN A 66 -113.38 -67.12 72.96
C ASN A 66 -112.75 -66.18 71.94
N SER A 67 -111.54 -65.70 72.24
CA SER A 67 -110.78 -64.85 71.33
C SER A 67 -109.31 -65.23 71.44
N ILE A 68 -108.68 -65.42 70.29
CA ILE A 68 -107.24 -65.66 70.16
C ILE A 68 -106.71 -64.62 69.18
N THR A 69 -105.63 -63.94 69.55
CA THR A 69 -104.91 -63.02 68.69
C THR A 69 -103.43 -63.40 68.71
N VAL A 70 -102.83 -63.51 67.53
CA VAL A 70 -101.41 -63.78 67.36
C VAL A 70 -100.77 -62.58 66.69
N THR A 71 -99.57 -62.24 67.14
CA THR A 71 -98.72 -61.21 66.55
C THR A 71 -97.33 -61.78 66.31
N LEU A 72 -96.82 -61.69 65.08
CA LEU A 72 -95.45 -62.04 64.72
C LEU A 72 -94.69 -60.75 64.34
N ASN A 73 -93.50 -60.57 64.91
CA ASN A 73 -92.70 -59.35 64.81
C ASN A 73 -91.27 -59.63 64.35
N GLY A 74 -90.75 -58.72 63.52
CA GLY A 74 -89.35 -58.70 63.13
C GLY A 74 -89.01 -59.77 62.10
N SER A 75 -89.74 -59.82 60.98
CA SER A 75 -89.21 -60.50 59.79
C SER A 75 -88.04 -59.71 59.20
N PRO A 76 -87.15 -60.32 58.41
CA PRO A 76 -86.07 -59.61 57.71
C PRO A 76 -86.57 -58.49 56.78
N GLU A 77 -87.80 -58.61 56.28
CA GLU A 77 -88.48 -57.59 55.47
C GLU A 77 -89.20 -56.52 56.30
N GLY A 78 -89.15 -56.62 57.64
CA GLY A 78 -89.80 -55.68 58.56
C GLY A 78 -91.33 -55.80 58.65
N ILE A 79 -91.89 -56.90 58.16
CA ILE A 79 -93.34 -57.15 58.14
C ILE A 79 -93.79 -57.63 59.53
N GLN A 80 -94.88 -57.04 60.03
CA GLN A 80 -95.57 -57.47 61.24
C GLN A 80 -96.92 -58.08 60.87
N LEU A 81 -97.17 -59.32 61.31
CA LEU A 81 -98.47 -59.98 61.11
C LEU A 81 -99.24 -59.95 62.42
N THR A 82 -100.50 -59.51 62.42
CA THR A 82 -101.34 -59.50 63.63
C THR A 82 -102.79 -59.78 63.29
N GLY A 83 -103.42 -60.70 64.00
CA GLY A 83 -104.83 -61.03 63.79
C GLY A 83 -105.25 -62.36 64.42
N PRO A 84 -106.44 -62.87 64.03
CA PRO A 84 -106.86 -64.23 64.37
C PRO A 84 -105.85 -65.26 63.81
N PRO A 85 -105.59 -66.38 64.52
CA PRO A 85 -104.64 -67.42 64.11
C PRO A 85 -104.67 -67.79 62.62
N GLN A 86 -105.87 -68.07 62.10
CA GLN A 86 -106.08 -68.49 60.71
C GLN A 86 -105.73 -67.41 59.69
N ALA A 87 -106.00 -66.14 60.01
CA ALA A 87 -105.66 -65.01 59.14
C ALA A 87 -104.13 -64.80 59.11
N VAL A 88 -103.50 -64.82 60.29
CA VAL A 88 -102.05 -64.70 60.42
C VAL A 88 -101.33 -65.86 59.72
N ARG A 89 -101.84 -67.09 59.81
CA ARG A 89 -101.29 -68.26 59.09
C ARG A 89 -101.42 -68.10 57.58
N ALA A 90 -102.58 -67.68 57.08
CA ALA A 90 -102.80 -67.48 55.65
C ALA A 90 -101.89 -66.39 55.06
N GLU A 91 -101.54 -65.37 55.85
CA GLU A 91 -100.54 -64.36 55.47
C GLU A 91 -99.11 -64.89 55.59
N PHE A 92 -98.79 -65.61 56.66
CA PHE A 92 -97.48 -66.24 56.88
C PHE A 92 -97.10 -67.22 55.76
N GLU A 93 -98.04 -68.02 55.25
CA GLU A 93 -97.77 -68.97 54.15
C GLU A 93 -97.53 -68.29 52.79
N LYS A 94 -97.90 -67.01 52.63
CA LYS A 94 -97.64 -66.27 51.38
C LYS A 94 -96.23 -65.66 51.35
N LEU A 95 -95.55 -65.55 52.48
CA LEU A 95 -94.22 -64.95 52.58
C LEU A 95 -93.14 -65.98 52.20
N SER A 96 -92.13 -65.54 51.44
CA SER A 96 -90.98 -66.38 51.09
C SER A 96 -90.06 -66.61 52.28
N ASP A 97 -89.99 -65.64 53.18
CA ASP A 97 -89.19 -65.69 54.39
C ASP A 97 -90.11 -65.95 55.60
N LYS A 98 -89.85 -67.06 56.28
CA LYS A 98 -90.62 -67.54 57.44
C LYS A 98 -89.92 -67.25 58.76
N GLU A 99 -88.82 -66.51 58.72
CA GLU A 99 -88.06 -66.11 59.91
C GLU A 99 -88.68 -64.87 60.56
N TYR A 100 -88.91 -64.96 61.87
CA TYR A 100 -89.34 -63.85 62.71
C TYR A 100 -88.47 -63.81 63.96
N ILE A 101 -88.20 -62.62 64.49
CA ILE A 101 -87.40 -62.46 65.72
C ILE A 101 -88.25 -62.78 66.96
N SER A 102 -89.55 -62.43 66.96
CA SER A 102 -90.43 -62.69 68.10
C SER A 102 -91.90 -62.87 67.71
N GLY A 103 -92.66 -63.53 68.58
CA GLY A 103 -94.09 -63.73 68.42
C GLY A 103 -94.82 -63.65 69.75
N SER A 104 -96.08 -63.23 69.74
CA SER A 104 -96.93 -63.22 70.92
C SER A 104 -98.32 -63.74 70.61
N LEU A 105 -98.93 -64.39 71.59
CA LEU A 105 -100.28 -64.94 71.54
C LEU A 105 -101.05 -64.43 72.76
N ALA A 106 -102.24 -63.91 72.53
CA ALA A 106 -103.19 -63.55 73.57
C ALA A 106 -104.48 -64.33 73.38
N ALA A 107 -104.94 -65.05 74.41
CA ALA A 107 -106.19 -65.79 74.39
C ALA A 107 -107.05 -65.47 75.63
N THR A 108 -108.36 -65.30 75.45
CA THR A 108 -109.32 -65.04 76.55
C THR A 108 -110.34 -66.17 76.65
N TYR A 109 -110.55 -66.73 77.84
CA TYR A 109 -111.49 -67.83 78.09
C TYR A 109 -112.77 -67.32 78.78
N PRO A 110 -113.98 -67.76 78.39
CA PRO A 110 -115.25 -67.27 78.92
C PRO A 110 -115.70 -67.95 80.22
N ILE A 111 -114.84 -67.98 81.24
CA ILE A 111 -115.16 -68.60 82.53
C ILE A 111 -114.86 -67.62 83.66
N GLY A 112 -115.79 -67.45 84.60
CA GLY A 112 -115.57 -66.64 85.79
C GLY A 112 -115.17 -65.20 85.42
N ASN A 113 -113.96 -64.79 85.82
CA ASN A 113 -113.41 -63.44 85.60
C ASN A 113 -112.70 -63.23 84.25
N ASN A 114 -113.03 -64.03 83.22
CA ASN A 114 -112.43 -63.97 81.88
C ASN A 114 -110.89 -64.08 81.89
N PRO A 115 -110.33 -65.24 82.25
CA PRO A 115 -108.89 -65.43 82.29
C PRO A 115 -108.23 -65.14 80.94
N LYS A 116 -107.11 -64.43 81.00
CA LYS A 116 -106.30 -64.05 79.83
C LYS A 116 -104.97 -64.79 79.87
N LEU A 117 -104.70 -65.60 78.85
CA LEU A 117 -103.40 -66.19 78.57
C LEU A 117 -102.63 -65.26 77.63
N SER A 118 -101.39 -64.94 77.97
CA SER A 118 -100.47 -64.17 77.15
C SER A 118 -99.15 -64.91 77.07
N ILE A 119 -98.75 -65.30 75.86
CA ILE A 119 -97.48 -65.94 75.57
C ILE A 119 -96.66 -64.94 74.76
N SER A 120 -95.43 -64.68 75.17
CA SER A 120 -94.45 -63.91 74.42
C SER A 120 -93.24 -64.79 74.18
N TYR A 121 -92.79 -64.90 72.93
CA TYR A 121 -91.72 -65.79 72.53
C TYR A 121 -90.68 -65.04 71.70
N ASN A 122 -89.42 -65.13 72.10
CA ASN A 122 -88.29 -64.64 71.31
C ASN A 122 -87.66 -65.83 70.59
N PHE A 123 -87.87 -65.92 69.27
CA PHE A 123 -87.43 -67.04 68.45
C PHE A 123 -85.89 -67.08 68.34
N ALA A 124 -85.23 -65.92 68.32
CA ALA A 124 -83.77 -65.83 68.20
C ALA A 124 -83.02 -66.41 69.41
N ILE A 125 -83.61 -66.32 70.60
CA ILE A 125 -82.99 -66.79 71.86
C ILE A 125 -83.73 -68.03 72.43
N GLY A 126 -84.84 -68.46 71.79
CA GLY A 126 -85.68 -69.55 72.27
C GLY A 126 -86.35 -69.28 73.62
N ASN A 127 -86.49 -68.02 74.04
CA ASN A 127 -87.02 -67.67 75.36
C ASN A 127 -88.54 -67.43 75.32
N ILE A 128 -89.32 -68.29 75.98
CA ILE A 128 -90.77 -68.19 76.12
C ILE A 128 -91.15 -67.66 77.49
N SER A 129 -92.02 -66.65 77.52
CA SER A 129 -92.63 -66.09 78.72
C SER A 129 -94.14 -66.22 78.63
N VAL A 130 -94.74 -66.91 79.58
CA VAL A 130 -96.17 -67.20 79.65
C VAL A 130 -96.74 -66.50 80.87
N SER A 131 -97.78 -65.71 80.69
CA SER A 131 -98.49 -64.96 81.73
C SER A 131 -99.98 -65.28 81.66
N ILE A 132 -100.59 -65.60 82.80
CA ILE A 132 -102.03 -65.88 82.92
C ILE A 132 -102.61 -64.93 83.96
N GLN A 133 -103.63 -64.17 83.59
CA GLN A 133 -104.33 -63.22 84.46
C GLN A 133 -105.78 -63.67 84.71
N ASN A 134 -106.33 -63.36 85.89
CA ASN A 134 -107.73 -63.61 86.27
C ASN A 134 -108.20 -65.08 86.20
N GLY A 135 -107.27 -66.05 86.28
CA GLY A 135 -107.58 -67.48 86.28
C GLY A 135 -107.65 -68.07 87.68
N ASP A 136 -108.53 -69.06 87.86
CA ASP A 136 -108.48 -69.93 89.03
C ASP A 136 -107.22 -70.83 88.97
N ARG A 137 -106.69 -71.24 90.12
CA ARG A 137 -105.42 -71.96 90.25
C ARG A 137 -105.38 -73.25 89.41
N VAL A 138 -106.49 -73.99 89.36
CA VAL A 138 -106.61 -75.23 88.57
C VAL A 138 -106.46 -74.93 87.08
N LEU A 139 -107.11 -73.87 86.60
CA LEU A 139 -107.03 -73.43 85.20
C LEU A 139 -105.62 -72.92 84.86
N VAL A 140 -104.98 -72.19 85.78
CA VAL A 140 -103.63 -71.65 85.60
C VAL A 140 -102.60 -72.76 85.42
N ASP A 141 -102.60 -73.77 86.28
CA ASP A 141 -101.67 -74.90 86.16
C ASP A 141 -101.95 -75.74 84.90
N ASP A 142 -103.21 -75.96 84.55
CA ASP A 142 -103.59 -76.65 83.30
C ASP A 142 -103.08 -75.91 82.05
N LEU A 143 -103.23 -74.59 82.00
CA LEU A 143 -102.74 -73.78 80.88
C LEU A 143 -101.20 -73.77 80.82
N PHE A 144 -100.51 -73.73 81.96
CA PHE A 144 -99.06 -73.86 81.96
C PHE A 144 -98.58 -75.23 81.47
N ASP A 145 -99.28 -76.30 81.84
CA ASP A 145 -98.96 -77.65 81.38
C ASP A 145 -99.17 -77.78 79.88
N ILE A 146 -100.28 -77.25 79.34
CA ILE A 146 -100.54 -77.19 77.90
C ILE A 146 -99.41 -76.47 77.18
N VAL A 147 -99.00 -75.27 77.64
CA VAL A 147 -97.93 -74.51 76.99
C VAL A 147 -96.58 -75.21 77.13
N ARG A 148 -96.29 -75.85 78.26
CA ARG A 148 -95.04 -76.59 78.49
C ARG A 148 -94.94 -77.87 77.65
N GLN A 149 -96.07 -78.53 77.38
CA GLN A 149 -96.09 -79.69 76.50
C GLN A 149 -95.77 -79.29 75.05
N THR A 150 -96.27 -78.14 74.60
CA THR A 150 -95.96 -77.64 73.25
C THR A 150 -94.56 -77.05 73.14
N PHE A 151 -94.08 -76.39 74.20
CA PHE A 151 -92.76 -75.77 74.26
C PHE A 151 -91.95 -76.35 75.43
N PRO A 152 -91.22 -77.46 75.23
CA PRO A 152 -90.47 -78.11 76.29
C PRO A 152 -89.28 -77.24 76.74
N LYS A 153 -88.90 -77.34 78.01
CA LYS A 153 -87.74 -76.61 78.55
C LYS A 153 -86.44 -77.25 78.07
N ALA A 154 -85.57 -76.46 77.45
CA ALA A 154 -84.22 -76.86 77.06
C ALA A 154 -83.37 -77.20 78.31
N THR A 155 -82.72 -78.36 78.27
CA THR A 155 -81.63 -78.71 79.19
C THR A 155 -80.36 -78.04 78.68
N GLY A 156 -79.60 -77.35 79.54
CA GLY A 156 -78.39 -76.61 79.15
C GLY A 156 -77.31 -77.47 78.47
N PRO A 157 -76.30 -76.85 77.84
CA PRO A 157 -75.25 -77.57 77.13
C PRO A 157 -74.51 -78.54 78.05
N SER A 158 -74.09 -79.66 77.50
CA SER A 158 -73.33 -80.69 78.23
C SER A 158 -71.92 -80.19 78.57
N THR A 159 -71.29 -80.75 79.60
CA THR A 159 -69.92 -80.39 80.04
C THR A 159 -68.85 -80.59 78.95
N SER A 160 -69.12 -81.44 77.96
CA SER A 160 -68.26 -81.68 76.79
C SER A 160 -68.26 -80.49 75.82
N GLU A 161 -69.42 -79.87 75.58
CA GLU A 161 -69.56 -78.73 74.67
C GLU A 161 -68.92 -77.47 75.25
N THR A 162 -69.01 -77.27 76.57
CA THR A 162 -68.33 -76.16 77.25
C THR A 162 -66.81 -76.25 77.16
N GLU A 163 -66.25 -77.47 77.25
CA GLU A 163 -64.81 -77.68 77.13
C GLU A 163 -64.35 -77.41 75.69
N ALA A 164 -65.09 -77.89 74.68
CA ALA A 164 -64.81 -77.62 73.27
C ALA A 164 -64.86 -76.13 72.92
N HIS A 165 -65.83 -75.39 73.47
CA HIS A 165 -65.90 -73.94 73.31
C HIS A 165 -64.72 -73.21 73.98
N SER A 166 -64.28 -73.68 75.15
CA SER A 166 -63.12 -73.09 75.85
C SER A 166 -61.82 -73.27 75.06
N GLN A 167 -61.61 -74.43 74.44
CA GLN A 167 -60.43 -74.69 73.62
C GLN A 167 -60.43 -73.85 72.35
N ARG A 168 -61.59 -73.71 71.69
CA ARG A 168 -61.77 -72.83 70.54
C ARG A 168 -61.51 -71.37 70.89
N LEU A 169 -61.92 -70.91 72.07
CA LEU A 169 -61.64 -69.55 72.52
C LEU A 169 -60.13 -69.35 72.72
N ARG A 170 -59.44 -70.32 73.33
CA ARG A 170 -57.97 -70.26 73.50
C ARG A 170 -57.24 -70.22 72.16
N SER A 171 -57.65 -71.01 71.17
CA SER A 171 -57.03 -70.97 69.83
C SER A 171 -57.25 -69.63 69.14
N LEU A 172 -58.46 -69.06 69.24
CA LEU A 172 -58.77 -67.74 68.69
C LEU A 172 -57.97 -66.62 69.36
N ILE A 173 -57.76 -66.69 70.68
CA ILE A 173 -56.90 -65.72 71.39
C ILE A 173 -55.46 -65.82 70.89
N LYS A 174 -54.92 -67.04 70.76
CA LYS A 174 -53.56 -67.24 70.25
C LYS A 174 -53.40 -66.72 68.81
N GLU A 175 -54.37 -67.01 67.94
CA GLU A 175 -54.39 -66.50 66.56
C GLU A 175 -54.48 -64.96 66.53
N ALA A 176 -55.27 -64.35 67.42
CA ALA A 176 -55.36 -62.89 67.55
C ALA A 176 -54.04 -62.27 68.04
N GLU A 177 -53.32 -62.90 68.97
CA GLU A 177 -52.00 -62.46 69.43
C GLU A 177 -50.94 -62.57 68.32
N GLU A 178 -50.93 -63.67 67.58
CA GLU A 178 -50.05 -63.86 66.41
C GLU A 178 -50.35 -62.81 65.32
N ALA A 179 -51.63 -62.53 65.06
CA ALA A 179 -52.05 -61.46 64.16
C ALA A 179 -51.59 -60.09 64.65
N PHE A 180 -51.68 -59.80 65.95
CA PHE A 180 -51.25 -58.52 66.52
C PHE A 180 -49.73 -58.29 66.38
N GLU A 181 -48.92 -59.31 66.66
CA GLU A 181 -47.45 -59.21 66.45
C GLU A 181 -47.11 -59.08 64.96
N SER A 182 -47.86 -59.74 64.06
CA SER A 182 -47.70 -59.54 62.62
C SER A 182 -47.99 -58.09 62.20
N ILE A 183 -49.07 -57.48 62.71
CA ILE A 183 -49.43 -56.07 62.46
C ILE A 183 -48.33 -55.12 62.95
N LYS A 184 -47.78 -55.38 64.14
CA LYS A 184 -46.67 -54.59 64.69
C LYS A 184 -45.41 -54.68 63.84
N SER A 185 -45.13 -55.84 63.25
CA SER A 185 -44.02 -56.02 62.31
C SER A 185 -44.27 -55.25 61.00
N ILE A 186 -45.51 -55.24 60.51
CA ILE A 186 -45.92 -54.49 59.32
C ILE A 186 -45.77 -52.99 59.55
N GLU A 187 -46.17 -52.45 60.71
CA GLU A 187 -46.02 -51.02 60.99
C GLU A 187 -44.54 -50.60 61.06
N LYS A 188 -43.66 -51.45 61.63
CA LYS A 188 -42.20 -51.22 61.59
C LYS A 188 -41.67 -51.19 60.15
N GLN A 189 -42.12 -52.12 59.30
CA GLN A 189 -41.72 -52.13 57.89
C GLN A 189 -42.24 -50.91 57.15
N LYS A 190 -43.47 -50.46 57.41
CA LYS A 190 -44.05 -49.25 56.82
C LYS A 190 -43.23 -47.99 57.16
N VAL A 191 -42.78 -47.85 58.41
CA VAL A 191 -41.87 -46.75 58.81
C VAL A 191 -40.54 -46.85 58.08
N ALA A 192 -39.97 -48.05 57.94
CA ALA A 192 -38.72 -48.26 57.20
C ALA A 192 -38.88 -47.89 55.71
N VAL A 193 -39.99 -48.27 55.08
CA VAL A 193 -40.33 -47.90 53.69
C VAL A 193 -40.47 -46.39 53.56
N ALA A 194 -41.19 -45.73 54.46
CA ALA A 194 -41.35 -44.27 54.44
C ALA A 194 -39.98 -43.54 54.54
N ASN A 195 -39.10 -43.99 55.44
CA ASN A 195 -37.76 -43.44 55.56
C ASN A 195 -36.92 -43.68 54.29
N TRP A 196 -37.03 -44.86 53.70
CA TRP A 196 -36.36 -45.18 52.44
C TRP A 196 -36.87 -44.31 51.28
N THR A 197 -38.18 -44.09 51.16
CA THR A 197 -38.78 -43.20 50.15
C THR A 197 -38.32 -41.75 50.32
N ASN A 198 -38.21 -41.26 51.57
CA ASN A 198 -37.68 -39.93 51.85
C ASN A 198 -36.19 -39.80 51.48
N ASN A 199 -35.38 -40.82 51.76
CA ASN A 199 -33.98 -40.81 51.35
C ASN A 199 -33.82 -40.89 49.83
N LEU A 200 -34.64 -41.71 49.15
CA LEU A 200 -34.61 -41.85 47.70
C LEU A 200 -35.00 -40.54 47.00
N SER A 201 -36.04 -39.86 47.47
CA SER A 201 -36.46 -38.56 46.93
C SER A 201 -35.39 -37.48 47.13
N LYS A 202 -34.74 -37.44 48.31
CA LYS A 202 -33.60 -36.55 48.56
C LYS A 202 -32.44 -36.82 47.61
N ASN A 203 -32.07 -38.08 47.40
CA ASN A 203 -30.99 -38.46 46.48
C ASN A 203 -31.33 -38.15 45.02
N LEU A 204 -32.60 -38.32 44.63
CA LEU A 204 -33.08 -37.96 43.30
C LEU A 204 -32.94 -36.46 43.05
N GLU A 205 -33.28 -35.63 44.02
CA GLU A 205 -33.16 -34.17 43.88
C GLU A 205 -31.68 -33.73 43.80
N LEU A 206 -30.82 -34.29 44.65
CA LEU A 206 -29.36 -34.07 44.56
C LEU A 206 -28.79 -34.48 43.20
N SER A 207 -29.25 -35.60 42.65
CA SER A 207 -28.83 -36.07 41.31
C SER A 207 -29.29 -35.13 40.20
N LYS A 208 -30.52 -34.60 40.28
CA LYS A 208 -31.01 -33.59 39.32
C LYS A 208 -30.19 -32.31 39.36
N ASP A 209 -29.85 -31.82 40.55
CA ASP A 209 -29.06 -30.60 40.69
C ASP A 209 -27.63 -30.81 40.17
N SER A 210 -27.01 -31.96 40.47
CA SER A 210 -25.73 -32.33 39.88
C SER A 210 -25.79 -32.41 38.34
N LEU A 211 -26.90 -32.84 37.77
CA LEU A 211 -27.09 -32.90 36.32
C LEU A 211 -27.20 -31.50 35.70
N LYS A 212 -27.87 -30.55 36.38
CA LYS A 212 -27.91 -29.14 35.95
C LYS A 212 -26.50 -28.54 35.97
N ASP A 213 -25.72 -28.81 37.00
CA ASP A 213 -24.34 -28.33 37.12
C ASP A 213 -23.46 -28.92 36.02
N MET A 214 -23.59 -30.22 35.72
CA MET A 214 -22.89 -30.86 34.60
C MET A 214 -23.28 -30.26 33.25
N GLN A 215 -24.56 -29.92 33.03
CA GLN A 215 -24.99 -29.25 31.81
C GLN A 215 -24.43 -27.82 31.69
N ALA A 216 -24.34 -27.09 32.80
CA ALA A 216 -23.71 -25.77 32.84
C ALA A 216 -22.20 -25.87 32.52
N LEU A 217 -21.51 -26.83 33.12
CA LEU A 217 -20.10 -27.13 32.82
C LEU A 217 -19.90 -27.53 31.36
N GLN A 218 -20.80 -28.34 30.78
CA GLN A 218 -20.74 -28.73 29.37
C GLN A 218 -20.89 -27.51 28.45
N LYS A 219 -21.81 -26.59 28.75
CA LYS A 219 -21.96 -25.33 27.99
C LYS A 219 -20.70 -24.48 28.06
N ASN A 220 -20.12 -24.33 29.25
CA ASN A 220 -18.86 -23.59 29.43
C ASN A 220 -17.70 -24.25 28.68
N ALA A 221 -17.57 -25.58 28.75
CA ALA A 221 -16.56 -26.33 28.01
C ALA A 221 -16.68 -26.13 26.49
N ASN A 222 -17.91 -26.15 25.96
CA ASN A 222 -18.15 -25.90 24.54
C ASN A 222 -17.78 -24.45 24.13
N SER A 223 -18.06 -23.46 24.99
CA SER A 223 -17.62 -22.07 24.77
C SER A 223 -16.10 -21.97 24.69
N ILE A 224 -15.40 -22.61 25.64
CA ILE A 224 -13.93 -22.63 25.68
C ILE A 224 -13.36 -23.30 24.42
N VAL A 225 -13.94 -24.41 23.97
CA VAL A 225 -13.52 -25.09 22.73
C VAL A 225 -13.69 -24.18 21.51
N SER A 226 -14.78 -23.41 21.45
CA SER A 226 -14.99 -22.42 20.38
C SER A 226 -13.92 -21.33 20.41
N GLU A 227 -13.61 -20.77 21.59
CA GLU A 227 -12.56 -19.76 21.75
C GLU A 227 -11.17 -20.29 21.39
N ILE A 228 -10.85 -21.53 21.79
CA ILE A 228 -9.59 -22.20 21.42
C ILE A 228 -9.50 -22.37 19.90
N THR A 229 -10.61 -22.75 19.25
CA THR A 229 -10.65 -22.93 17.79
C THR A 229 -10.43 -21.61 17.07
N GLN A 230 -11.08 -20.54 17.51
CA GLN A 230 -10.85 -19.20 16.98
C GLN A 230 -9.39 -18.76 17.15
N LYS A 231 -8.83 -18.90 18.36
CA LYS A 231 -7.42 -18.54 18.62
C LYS A 231 -6.44 -19.36 17.78
N ARG A 232 -6.75 -20.63 17.50
CA ARG A 232 -5.94 -21.47 16.61
C ARG A 232 -5.94 -20.91 15.19
N ASP A 233 -7.08 -20.47 14.69
CA ASP A 233 -7.21 -19.89 13.35
C ASP A 233 -6.46 -18.55 13.27
N ASP A 234 -6.58 -17.70 14.29
CA ASP A 234 -5.80 -16.46 14.41
C ASP A 234 -4.29 -16.74 14.38
N ILE A 235 -3.82 -17.75 15.14
CA ILE A 235 -2.40 -18.19 15.13
C ILE A 235 -1.98 -18.66 13.73
N SER A 236 -2.84 -19.41 13.04
CA SER A 236 -2.56 -19.88 11.68
C SER A 236 -2.43 -18.72 10.69
N GLN A 237 -3.27 -17.69 10.81
CA GLN A 237 -3.17 -16.48 10.00
C GLN A 237 -1.87 -15.72 10.30
N ILE A 238 -1.55 -15.49 11.58
CA ILE A 238 -0.31 -14.83 12.00
C ILE A 238 0.92 -15.58 11.46
N LEU A 239 0.92 -16.91 11.49
CA LEU A 239 2.01 -17.71 10.91
C LEU A 239 2.16 -17.52 9.40
N SER A 240 1.06 -17.33 8.67
CA SER A 240 1.10 -17.03 7.24
C SER A 240 1.70 -15.64 6.98
N GLU A 241 1.29 -14.64 7.77
CA GLU A 241 1.83 -13.27 7.70
C GLU A 241 3.33 -13.23 8.03
N ILE A 242 3.77 -13.94 9.07
CA ILE A 242 5.19 -14.07 9.42
C ILE A 242 5.99 -14.69 8.26
N LYS A 243 5.46 -15.72 7.60
CA LYS A 243 6.13 -16.32 6.43
C LYS A 243 6.24 -15.34 5.27
N ALA A 244 5.19 -14.55 5.02
CA ALA A 244 5.21 -13.52 3.98
C ALA A 244 6.26 -12.44 4.27
N ILE A 245 6.28 -11.91 5.50
CA ILE A 245 7.26 -10.93 5.96
C ILE A 245 8.69 -11.49 5.86
N ASN A 246 8.91 -12.75 6.22
CA ASN A 246 10.23 -13.37 6.13
C ASN A 246 10.71 -13.52 4.68
N ASN A 247 9.80 -13.84 3.75
CA ASN A 247 10.12 -13.87 2.32
C ASN A 247 10.46 -12.47 1.80
N GLU A 248 9.69 -11.45 2.18
CA GLU A 248 9.95 -10.06 1.82
C GLU A 248 11.30 -9.57 2.38
N ALA A 249 11.60 -9.87 3.65
CA ALA A 249 12.88 -9.54 4.27
C ALA A 249 14.07 -10.20 3.53
N SER A 250 13.91 -11.44 3.08
CA SER A 250 14.92 -12.15 2.27
C SER A 250 15.15 -11.48 0.90
N VAL A 251 14.09 -11.02 0.24
CA VAL A 251 14.18 -10.25 -1.01
C VAL A 251 14.88 -8.92 -0.77
N ASN A 252 14.45 -8.16 0.25
CA ASN A 252 15.05 -6.87 0.60
C ASN A 252 16.54 -7.01 0.95
N TYR A 253 16.92 -8.08 1.67
CA TYR A 253 18.32 -8.36 1.96
C TYR A 253 19.16 -8.55 0.69
N LYS A 254 18.65 -9.28 -0.32
CA LYS A 254 19.34 -9.43 -1.61
C LYS A 254 19.46 -8.10 -2.35
N SER A 255 18.39 -7.30 -2.40
CA SER A 255 18.44 -5.97 -3.02
C SER A 255 19.42 -5.02 -2.32
N ILE A 256 19.53 -5.10 -0.99
CA ILE A 256 20.55 -4.35 -0.23
C ILE A 256 21.96 -4.82 -0.60
N GLN A 257 22.20 -6.13 -0.74
CA GLN A 257 23.50 -6.63 -1.17
C GLN A 257 23.86 -6.17 -2.59
N GLU A 258 22.91 -6.17 -3.53
CA GLU A 258 23.10 -5.67 -4.89
C GLU A 258 23.39 -4.16 -4.89
N ALA A 259 22.65 -3.38 -4.10
CA ALA A 259 22.90 -1.95 -3.92
C ALA A 259 24.28 -1.67 -3.30
N GLN A 260 24.71 -2.48 -2.34
CA GLN A 260 26.04 -2.37 -1.76
C GLN A 260 27.14 -2.67 -2.79
N ALA A 261 26.99 -3.74 -3.57
CA ALA A 261 27.95 -4.08 -4.63
C ALA A 261 28.08 -2.97 -5.68
N THR A 262 26.95 -2.38 -6.11
CA THR A 262 26.96 -1.26 -7.04
C THR A 262 27.57 0.01 -6.45
N SER A 263 27.33 0.30 -5.17
CA SER A 263 27.96 1.42 -4.46
C SER A 263 29.49 1.28 -4.40
N VAL A 264 29.99 0.07 -4.09
CA VAL A 264 31.44 -0.21 -4.07
C VAL A 264 32.06 -0.05 -5.46
N ALA A 265 31.37 -0.52 -6.51
CA ALA A 265 31.84 -0.35 -7.88
C ALA A 265 31.87 1.13 -8.33
N LEU A 266 30.89 1.94 -7.90
CA LEU A 266 30.88 3.38 -8.12
C LEU A 266 32.03 4.07 -7.39
N GLU A 267 32.29 3.70 -6.14
CA GLU A 267 33.41 4.24 -5.36
C GLU A 267 34.76 3.97 -6.06
N ALA A 268 34.94 2.76 -6.59
CA ALA A 268 36.14 2.41 -7.35
C ALA A 268 36.30 3.27 -8.62
N LYS A 269 35.21 3.50 -9.37
CA LYS A 269 35.21 4.38 -10.55
C LYS A 269 35.52 5.83 -10.19
N ILE A 270 34.98 6.32 -9.07
CA ILE A 270 35.26 7.68 -8.59
C ILE A 270 36.75 7.81 -8.24
N LYS A 271 37.33 6.83 -7.53
CA LYS A 271 38.77 6.81 -7.22
C LYS A 271 39.63 6.80 -8.49
N GLN A 272 39.26 6.00 -9.49
CA GLN A 272 39.95 5.99 -10.79
C GLN A 272 39.86 7.36 -11.48
N PHE A 273 38.68 7.97 -11.53
CA PHE A 273 38.48 9.28 -12.14
C PHE A 273 39.33 10.38 -11.47
N TYR A 274 39.44 10.38 -10.14
CA TYR A 274 40.32 11.30 -9.43
C TYR A 274 41.80 11.09 -9.76
N SER A 275 42.25 9.83 -9.88
CA SER A 275 43.62 9.52 -10.32
C SER A 275 43.91 10.05 -11.72
N GLU A 276 42.96 9.91 -12.66
CA GLU A 276 43.09 10.42 -14.03
C GLU A 276 43.11 11.96 -14.06
N ILE A 277 42.33 12.63 -13.20
CA ILE A 277 42.38 14.09 -13.04
C ILE A 277 43.77 14.54 -12.56
N GLU A 278 44.32 13.88 -11.54
CA GLU A 278 45.64 14.20 -11.00
C GLU A 278 46.73 14.06 -12.06
N GLU A 279 46.74 12.94 -12.81
CA GLU A 279 47.66 12.75 -13.93
C GLU A 279 47.52 13.85 -15.00
N ASN A 280 46.29 14.23 -15.35
CA ASN A 280 46.04 15.28 -16.33
C ASN A 280 46.46 16.65 -15.83
N GLN A 281 46.29 16.96 -14.54
CA GLN A 281 46.81 18.19 -13.95
C GLN A 281 48.33 18.27 -14.06
N ILE A 282 49.03 17.17 -13.76
CA ILE A 282 50.49 17.08 -13.92
C ILE A 282 50.89 17.30 -15.39
N LYS A 283 50.19 16.68 -16.34
CA LYS A 283 50.43 16.88 -17.79
C LYS A 283 50.21 18.33 -18.21
N ILE A 284 49.13 18.97 -17.76
CA ILE A 284 48.84 20.38 -18.05
C ILE A 284 49.93 21.29 -17.48
N GLN A 285 50.37 21.06 -16.24
CA GLN A 285 51.45 21.83 -15.65
C GLN A 285 52.75 21.67 -16.44
N LYS A 286 53.11 20.44 -16.83
CA LYS A 286 54.28 20.17 -17.65
C LYS A 286 54.20 20.86 -19.01
N LEU A 287 53.08 20.73 -19.72
CA LEU A 287 52.84 21.39 -21.00
C LEU A 287 52.89 22.92 -20.88
N ASN A 288 52.38 23.48 -19.78
CA ASN A 288 52.43 24.92 -19.55
C ASN A 288 53.87 25.40 -19.34
N VAL A 289 54.68 24.67 -18.55
CA VAL A 289 56.11 24.97 -18.38
C VAL A 289 56.86 24.88 -19.71
N GLU A 290 56.64 23.81 -20.48
CA GLU A 290 57.25 23.64 -21.82
C GLU A 290 56.80 24.75 -22.79
N SER A 291 55.53 25.13 -22.77
CA SER A 291 54.99 26.20 -23.62
C SER A 291 55.59 27.55 -23.27
N VAL A 292 55.74 27.86 -21.98
CA VAL A 292 56.40 29.10 -21.53
C VAL A 292 57.87 29.13 -21.96
N ASP A 293 58.60 28.03 -21.86
CA ASP A 293 60.00 27.94 -22.32
C ASP A 293 60.12 28.12 -23.84
N ILE A 294 59.26 27.45 -24.61
CA ILE A 294 59.24 27.55 -26.08
C ILE A 294 58.85 28.96 -26.54
N VAL A 295 57.81 29.57 -25.94
CA VAL A 295 57.42 30.94 -26.25
C VAL A 295 58.52 31.93 -25.85
N GLY A 296 59.22 31.69 -24.74
CA GLY A 296 60.41 32.44 -24.34
C GLY A 296 61.50 32.39 -25.41
N LYS A 297 61.87 31.18 -25.86
CA LYS A 297 62.86 30.98 -26.93
C LYS A 297 62.45 31.66 -28.24
N PHE A 298 61.19 31.49 -28.67
CA PHE A 298 60.72 32.15 -29.88
C PHE A 298 60.72 33.68 -29.77
N LYS A 299 60.41 34.21 -28.58
CA LYS A 299 60.50 35.66 -28.33
C LYS A 299 61.94 36.15 -28.43
N ASP A 300 62.89 35.42 -27.83
CA ASP A 300 64.31 35.75 -27.88
C ASP A 300 64.87 35.63 -29.32
N ASP A 301 64.54 34.55 -30.04
CA ASP A 301 64.91 34.36 -31.45
C ASP A 301 64.33 35.45 -32.35
N THR A 302 63.06 35.80 -32.16
CA THR A 302 62.42 36.90 -32.90
C THR A 302 63.11 38.23 -32.62
N GLN A 303 63.47 38.50 -31.36
CA GLN A 303 64.18 39.71 -31.00
C GLN A 303 65.58 39.76 -31.64
N ASN A 304 66.30 38.63 -31.63
CA ASN A 304 67.61 38.49 -32.28
C ASN A 304 67.50 38.76 -33.79
N ILE A 305 66.53 38.14 -34.48
CA ILE A 305 66.28 38.36 -35.91
C ILE A 305 65.94 39.82 -36.21
N ILE A 306 65.14 40.48 -35.36
CA ILE A 306 64.82 41.91 -35.52
C ILE A 306 66.09 42.76 -35.38
N THR A 307 66.94 42.46 -34.40
CA THR A 307 68.20 43.21 -34.19
C THR A 307 69.18 43.01 -35.35
N GLU A 308 69.30 41.78 -35.84
CA GLU A 308 70.17 41.44 -36.97
C GLU A 308 69.67 42.10 -38.26
N ASN A 309 68.37 42.01 -38.57
CA ASN A 309 67.79 42.68 -39.73
C ASN A 309 67.99 44.19 -39.68
N LYS A 310 67.78 44.85 -38.53
CA LYS A 310 68.05 46.29 -38.40
C LYS A 310 69.51 46.63 -38.66
N ALA A 311 70.45 45.82 -38.16
CA ALA A 311 71.87 46.01 -38.40
C ALA A 311 72.23 45.82 -39.89
N LEU A 312 71.68 44.80 -40.54
CA LEU A 312 71.87 44.55 -41.97
C LEU A 312 71.27 45.66 -42.83
N THR A 313 70.06 46.16 -42.52
CA THR A 313 69.46 47.29 -43.22
C THR A 313 70.34 48.54 -43.10
N TYR A 314 70.89 48.81 -41.91
CA TYR A 314 71.81 49.93 -41.73
C TYR A 314 73.08 49.77 -42.58
N GLN A 315 73.69 48.58 -42.59
CA GLN A 315 74.87 48.29 -43.40
C GLN A 315 74.59 48.42 -44.91
N ILE A 316 73.44 47.91 -45.38
CA ILE A 316 73.02 48.03 -46.78
C ILE A 316 72.84 49.51 -47.13
N LYS A 317 72.12 50.30 -46.32
CA LYS A 317 71.94 51.74 -46.55
C LYS A 317 73.28 52.46 -46.62
N GLU A 318 74.19 52.20 -45.68
CA GLU A 318 75.51 52.82 -45.65
C GLU A 318 76.36 52.45 -46.88
N GLN A 319 76.42 51.15 -47.22
CA GLN A 319 77.18 50.69 -48.38
C GLN A 319 76.59 51.22 -49.70
N LEU A 320 75.27 51.26 -49.83
CA LEU A 320 74.59 51.72 -51.03
C LEU A 320 74.75 53.25 -51.22
N LEU A 321 74.63 54.05 -50.15
CA LEU A 321 74.93 55.49 -50.17
C LEU A 321 76.39 55.76 -50.52
N LYS A 322 77.32 55.00 -49.92
CA LYS A 322 78.76 55.17 -50.15
C LYS A 322 79.18 54.74 -51.56
N ALA A 323 78.59 53.67 -52.10
CA ALA A 323 78.92 53.14 -53.41
C ALA A 323 78.24 53.90 -54.57
N THR A 324 76.97 54.30 -54.42
CA THR A 324 76.20 54.90 -55.52
C THR A 324 76.12 56.42 -55.46
N GLY A 325 75.96 57.03 -54.28
CA GLY A 325 75.81 58.49 -54.16
C GLY A 325 77.12 59.25 -54.36
N GLY A 326 78.17 58.87 -53.64
CA GLY A 326 79.45 59.60 -53.66
C GLY A 326 80.33 59.32 -54.88
N ALA A 327 80.49 58.04 -55.24
CA ALA A 327 81.41 57.65 -56.32
C ALA A 327 80.86 57.97 -57.71
N LEU A 328 79.54 57.81 -57.93
CA LEU A 328 78.92 58.04 -59.23
C LEU A 328 78.78 59.55 -59.53
N PHE A 329 78.36 60.35 -58.54
CA PHE A 329 78.34 61.82 -58.64
C PHE A 329 79.75 62.38 -58.87
N GLY A 330 80.74 61.92 -58.10
CA GLY A 330 82.13 62.32 -58.27
C GLY A 330 82.68 62.03 -59.67
N ALA A 331 82.41 60.83 -60.21
CA ALA A 331 82.84 60.45 -61.55
C ALA A 331 82.15 61.26 -62.67
N PHE A 332 80.86 61.60 -62.51
CA PHE A 332 80.15 62.43 -63.48
C PHE A 332 80.57 63.90 -63.42
N GLU A 333 80.79 64.45 -62.24
CA GLU A 333 81.24 65.84 -62.10
C GLU A 333 82.69 66.02 -62.57
N GLU A 334 83.57 65.05 -62.32
CA GLU A 334 84.94 65.07 -62.86
C GLU A 334 84.94 65.04 -64.40
N ARG A 335 84.08 64.20 -65.00
CA ARG A 335 83.99 64.08 -66.46
C ARG A 335 83.36 65.32 -67.10
N LYS A 336 82.33 65.90 -66.47
CA LYS A 336 81.75 67.20 -66.84
C LYS A 336 82.80 68.31 -66.78
N SER A 337 83.60 68.39 -65.71
CA SER A 337 84.67 69.39 -65.59
C SER A 337 85.70 69.30 -66.72
N LYS A 338 86.07 68.08 -67.14
CA LYS A 338 86.96 67.87 -68.29
C LYS A 338 86.33 68.34 -69.61
N ILE A 339 85.04 68.09 -69.82
CA ILE A 339 84.31 68.52 -71.02
C ILE A 339 84.15 70.05 -71.06
N VAL A 340 83.83 70.70 -69.93
CA VAL A 340 83.75 72.17 -69.83
C VAL A 340 85.08 72.83 -70.23
N LYS A 341 86.21 72.26 -69.79
CA LYS A 341 87.53 72.77 -70.17
C LYS A 341 87.79 72.61 -71.67
N SER A 342 87.44 71.46 -72.24
CA SER A 342 87.55 71.21 -73.68
C SER A 342 86.72 72.20 -74.50
N LYS A 343 85.48 72.49 -74.04
CA LYS A 343 84.57 73.41 -74.72
C LYS A 343 85.15 74.82 -74.83
N TRP A 344 85.78 75.28 -73.75
CA TRP A 344 86.46 76.56 -73.74
C TRP A 344 87.68 76.60 -74.66
N ILE A 345 88.40 75.48 -74.82
CA ILE A 345 89.51 75.37 -75.76
C ILE A 345 89.01 75.50 -77.20
N TRP A 346 87.91 74.82 -77.56
CA TRP A 346 87.35 74.94 -78.92
C TRP A 346 86.67 76.28 -79.19
N ALA A 347 86.03 76.89 -78.20
CA ALA A 347 85.51 78.25 -78.31
C ALA A 347 86.64 79.26 -78.58
N PHE A 348 87.74 79.15 -77.83
CA PHE A 348 88.90 79.99 -78.02
C PHE A 348 89.56 79.74 -79.39
N ALA A 349 89.67 78.47 -79.81
CA ALA A 349 90.17 78.11 -81.13
C ALA A 349 89.30 78.70 -82.25
N ALA A 350 87.96 78.63 -82.14
CA ALA A 350 87.05 79.23 -83.12
C ALA A 350 87.23 80.76 -83.21
N ILE A 351 87.28 81.45 -82.07
CA ILE A 351 87.50 82.90 -82.01
C ILE A 351 88.87 83.27 -82.62
N LEU A 352 89.90 82.49 -82.31
CA LEU A 352 91.24 82.69 -82.86
C LEU A 352 91.24 82.53 -84.38
N SER A 353 90.56 81.51 -84.90
CA SER A 353 90.45 81.27 -86.34
C SER A 353 89.65 82.35 -87.07
N PHE A 354 88.56 82.84 -86.46
CA PHE A 354 87.84 84.01 -86.97
C PHE A 354 88.72 85.26 -87.01
N SER A 355 89.51 85.49 -85.95
CA SER A 355 90.43 86.61 -85.87
C SER A 355 91.51 86.52 -86.94
N LEU A 356 92.07 85.33 -87.16
CA LEU A 356 93.06 85.07 -88.20
C LEU A 356 92.48 85.31 -89.60
N GLN A 357 91.25 84.88 -89.84
CA GLN A 357 90.55 85.11 -91.09
C GLN A 357 90.28 86.60 -91.33
N ALA A 358 89.83 87.33 -90.29
CA ALA A 358 89.60 88.76 -90.38
C ALA A 358 90.91 89.52 -90.69
N VAL A 359 92.01 89.16 -90.03
CA VAL A 359 93.34 89.70 -90.32
C VAL A 359 93.76 89.40 -91.75
N ALA A 360 93.56 88.16 -92.24
CA ALA A 360 93.88 87.80 -93.62
C ALA A 360 93.07 88.61 -94.64
N VAL A 361 91.78 88.84 -94.38
CA VAL A 361 90.91 89.65 -95.24
C VAL A 361 91.29 91.13 -95.22
N ILE A 362 91.57 91.70 -94.04
CA ILE A 362 92.02 93.09 -93.90
C ILE A 362 93.39 93.28 -94.57
N TRP A 363 94.29 92.32 -94.43
CA TRP A 363 95.60 92.33 -95.08
C TRP A 363 95.46 92.31 -96.61
N LEU A 364 94.57 91.47 -97.14
CA LEU A 364 94.25 91.43 -98.56
C LEU A 364 93.65 92.76 -99.06
N ALA A 365 92.75 93.39 -98.29
CA ALA A 365 92.13 94.66 -98.64
C ALA A 365 93.13 95.84 -98.63
N LEU A 366 94.03 95.88 -97.66
CA LEU A 366 95.08 96.91 -97.56
C LEU A 366 96.13 96.78 -98.68
N GLU A 367 96.46 95.55 -99.07
CA GLU A 367 97.44 95.34 -100.15
C GLU A 367 96.82 95.67 -101.51
N ALA A 368 95.55 95.31 -101.74
CA ALA A 368 94.80 95.69 -102.93
C ALA A 368 94.71 97.22 -103.16
N THR A 369 94.72 98.01 -102.09
CA THR A 369 94.66 99.47 -102.16
C THR A 369 96.04 100.13 -102.26
N LYS A 370 97.13 99.44 -101.89
CA LYS A 370 98.50 99.96 -102.01
C LYS A 370 99.13 99.71 -103.37
N THR A 371 98.74 98.65 -104.09
CA THR A 371 99.12 98.45 -105.51
C THR A 371 98.17 99.20 -106.44
N GLY A 372 98.09 100.51 -106.25
CA GLY A 372 97.28 101.43 -107.05
C GLY A 372 97.99 102.03 -108.27
N ASP A 373 98.92 101.32 -108.94
CA ASP A 373 99.53 101.86 -110.17
C ASP A 373 100.08 100.82 -111.17
N SER A 374 99.30 99.78 -111.48
CA SER A 374 99.58 98.99 -112.68
C SER A 374 98.29 98.53 -113.32
N ASN A 375 98.03 99.00 -114.54
CA ASN A 375 96.87 98.69 -115.38
C ASN A 375 96.74 97.18 -115.69
N GLY A 376 96.24 96.42 -114.74
CA GLY A 376 95.84 95.03 -114.88
C GLY A 376 94.83 94.68 -113.78
N PRO A 377 93.77 93.92 -114.09
CA PRO A 377 92.75 93.63 -113.10
C PRO A 377 93.32 92.80 -111.94
N PHE A 378 92.99 93.18 -110.71
CA PHE A 378 93.56 92.68 -109.45
C PHE A 378 93.59 91.14 -109.32
N TYR A 379 92.66 90.43 -109.97
CA TYR A 379 92.60 88.96 -109.96
C TYR A 379 93.70 88.27 -110.78
N THR A 380 94.44 88.99 -111.63
CA THR A 380 95.53 88.43 -112.47
C THR A 380 96.89 88.42 -111.79
N GLN A 381 97.00 89.00 -110.58
CA GLN A 381 98.23 88.94 -109.81
C GLN A 381 98.36 87.56 -109.15
N PRO A 382 99.42 86.78 -109.43
CA PRO A 382 99.58 85.42 -108.91
C PRO A 382 99.58 85.38 -107.37
N MET A 383 99.90 86.50 -106.72
CA MET A 383 99.87 86.65 -105.26
C MET A 383 98.45 86.57 -104.68
N PHE A 384 97.40 86.99 -105.40
CA PHE A 384 96.02 86.98 -104.90
C PHE A 384 95.43 85.55 -104.88
N ILE A 385 95.63 84.78 -105.96
CA ILE A 385 95.13 83.41 -106.07
C ILE A 385 95.76 82.51 -105.00
N LEU A 386 97.08 82.64 -104.76
CA LEU A 386 97.75 81.88 -103.70
C LEU A 386 97.19 82.20 -102.31
N LYS A 387 96.91 83.49 -102.04
CA LYS A 387 96.34 83.93 -100.76
C LYS A 387 94.88 83.50 -100.59
N ALA A 388 94.07 83.47 -101.65
CA ALA A 388 92.70 82.97 -101.61
C ALA A 388 92.63 81.45 -101.30
N THR A 389 93.57 80.67 -101.84
CA THR A 389 93.69 79.24 -101.52
C THR A 389 94.10 79.00 -100.06
N ILE A 390 94.84 79.93 -99.44
CA ILE A 390 95.18 79.88 -98.00
C ILE A 390 93.98 80.22 -97.10
N ALA A 391 93.03 81.03 -97.57
CA ALA A 391 91.82 81.37 -96.82
C ALA A 391 90.81 80.20 -96.73
N LEU A 392 90.79 79.32 -97.73
CA LEU A 392 89.88 78.17 -97.82
C LEU A 392 90.03 77.16 -96.65
N PRO A 393 91.24 76.70 -96.28
CA PRO A 393 91.41 75.81 -95.12
C PRO A 393 91.07 76.49 -93.79
N ILE A 394 91.18 77.82 -93.68
CA ILE A 394 90.80 78.57 -92.47
C ILE A 394 89.28 78.53 -92.28
N ILE A 395 88.50 78.70 -93.35
CA ILE A 395 87.04 78.60 -93.31
C ILE A 395 86.60 77.18 -92.92
N ALA A 396 87.24 76.15 -93.47
CA ALA A 396 86.96 74.76 -93.09
C ALA A 396 87.28 74.51 -91.60
N LEU A 397 88.36 75.09 -91.09
CA LEU A 397 88.76 74.99 -89.69
C LEU A 397 87.74 75.69 -88.76
N ILE A 398 87.22 76.85 -89.15
CA ILE A 398 86.14 77.54 -88.40
C ILE A 398 84.89 76.66 -88.30
N VAL A 399 84.42 76.08 -89.41
CA VAL A 399 83.24 75.19 -89.44
C VAL A 399 83.49 73.96 -88.56
N PHE A 400 84.69 73.38 -88.64
CA PHE A 400 85.09 72.25 -87.81
C PHE A 400 85.07 72.60 -86.31
N CYS A 401 85.61 73.76 -85.91
CA CYS A 401 85.60 74.20 -84.51
C CYS A 401 84.19 74.48 -84.00
N ILE A 402 83.29 75.06 -84.82
CA ILE A 402 81.88 75.27 -84.45
C ILE A 402 81.18 73.93 -84.23
N ARG A 403 81.40 72.95 -85.11
CA ARG A 403 80.81 71.61 -84.99
C ARG A 403 81.31 70.90 -83.72
N GLN A 404 82.61 70.95 -83.44
CA GLN A 404 83.15 70.36 -82.21
C GLN A 404 82.67 71.06 -80.94
N TYR A 405 82.57 72.39 -80.95
CA TYR A 405 82.01 73.14 -79.83
C TYR A 405 80.55 72.76 -79.55
N SER A 406 79.73 72.56 -80.59
CA SER A 406 78.33 72.13 -80.43
C SER A 406 78.25 70.74 -79.80
N ASN A 407 79.06 69.79 -80.28
CA ASN A 407 79.10 68.43 -79.75
C ASN A 407 79.54 68.39 -78.29
N GLU A 408 80.53 69.19 -77.91
CA GLU A 408 81.00 69.24 -76.53
C GLU A 408 80.02 69.93 -75.59
N ARG A 409 79.28 70.93 -76.07
CA ARG A 409 78.19 71.55 -75.29
C ARG A 409 77.05 70.55 -75.04
N GLU A 410 76.67 69.77 -76.04
CA GLU A 410 75.65 68.73 -75.88
C GLU A 410 76.12 67.65 -74.88
N ALA A 411 77.39 67.25 -74.97
CA ALA A 411 77.98 66.34 -73.99
C ALA A 411 77.96 66.93 -72.56
N GLU A 412 78.31 68.21 -72.39
CA GLU A 412 78.23 68.90 -71.10
C GLU A 412 76.82 68.85 -70.50
N GLU A 413 75.79 69.13 -71.31
CA GLU A 413 74.39 69.10 -70.88
C GLU A 413 73.96 67.69 -70.44
N ILE A 414 74.38 66.65 -71.17
CA ILE A 414 74.09 65.24 -70.82
C ILE A 414 74.77 64.84 -69.50
N TYR A 415 76.03 65.22 -69.30
CA TYR A 415 76.74 64.88 -68.05
C TYR A 415 76.28 65.73 -66.87
N ALA A 416 75.86 66.98 -67.09
CA ALA A 416 75.25 67.82 -66.06
C ALA A 416 73.89 67.26 -65.61
N PHE A 417 73.07 66.79 -66.56
CA PHE A 417 71.82 66.08 -66.25
C PHE A 417 72.09 64.80 -65.46
N LYS A 418 73.05 63.96 -65.90
CA LYS A 418 73.42 62.73 -65.18
C LYS A 418 73.97 63.00 -63.77
N SER A 419 74.75 64.06 -63.59
CA SER A 419 75.27 64.48 -62.28
C SER A 419 74.13 64.91 -61.34
N ALA A 420 73.27 65.83 -61.78
CA ALA A 420 72.10 66.27 -61.00
C ALA A 420 71.14 65.11 -60.66
N LEU A 421 70.95 64.19 -61.62
CA LEU A 421 70.14 63.00 -61.42
C LEU A 421 70.75 62.06 -60.37
N SER A 422 72.07 61.82 -60.42
CA SER A 422 72.76 60.98 -59.43
C SER A 422 72.68 61.53 -58.01
N PHE A 423 72.69 62.86 -57.85
CA PHE A 423 72.49 63.52 -56.56
C PHE A 423 71.06 63.32 -56.03
N SER A 424 70.06 63.34 -56.91
CA SER A 424 68.66 63.11 -56.53
C SER A 424 68.33 61.65 -56.21
N LEU A 425 69.17 60.69 -56.61
CA LEU A 425 68.92 59.26 -56.42
C LEU A 425 68.93 58.84 -54.93
N ALA A 426 69.74 59.50 -54.09
CA ALA A 426 69.81 59.19 -52.66
C ALA A 426 68.45 59.45 -51.93
N PRO A 427 67.79 60.61 -52.11
CA PRO A 427 66.43 60.83 -51.61
C PRO A 427 65.39 59.82 -52.13
N TYR A 428 65.48 59.41 -53.40
CA TYR A 428 64.52 58.44 -53.98
C TYR A 428 64.69 57.03 -53.40
N LEU A 429 65.93 56.61 -53.10
CA LEU A 429 66.20 55.34 -52.43
C LEU A 429 65.69 55.33 -50.98
N ASP A 430 65.80 56.45 -50.27
CA ASP A 430 65.21 56.58 -48.94
C ASP A 430 63.68 56.50 -48.98
N LEU A 431 63.03 57.11 -49.99
CA LEU A 431 61.58 57.04 -50.17
C LEU A 431 61.10 55.62 -50.52
N VAL A 432 61.80 54.90 -51.40
CA VAL A 432 61.46 53.50 -51.72
C VAL A 432 61.66 52.60 -50.49
N GLY A 433 62.69 52.84 -49.68
CA GLY A 433 62.92 52.11 -48.43
C GLY A 433 61.87 52.36 -47.33
N GLU A 434 61.20 53.51 -47.34
CA GLU A 434 60.09 53.81 -46.42
C GLU A 434 58.78 53.16 -46.87
N ILE A 435 58.57 53.03 -48.19
CA ILE A 435 57.37 52.41 -48.79
C ILE A 435 57.41 50.88 -48.68
N ASP A 436 58.57 50.22 -48.83
CA ASP A 436 58.69 48.75 -48.74
C ASP A 436 58.42 48.20 -47.32
N GLY A 437 58.40 49.08 -46.30
CA GLY A 437 57.96 48.75 -44.94
C GLY A 437 56.44 48.65 -44.78
N ILE A 438 55.67 49.09 -45.78
CA ILE A 438 54.20 49.13 -45.79
C ILE A 438 53.71 48.30 -46.98
N GLU A 439 53.42 47.02 -46.71
CA GLU A 439 52.74 46.05 -47.59
C GLU A 439 53.34 45.76 -48.98
N LYS A 440 53.51 44.45 -49.23
CA LYS A 440 53.99 43.84 -50.47
C LYS A 440 53.02 44.04 -51.65
N GLU A 441 52.95 45.24 -52.21
CA GLU A 441 52.47 45.43 -53.58
C GLU A 441 53.66 45.64 -54.51
N SER A 442 54.06 44.54 -55.16
CA SER A 442 55.16 44.49 -56.14
C SER A 442 55.01 45.44 -57.32
N GLY A 443 53.87 46.13 -57.46
CA GLY A 443 53.63 47.16 -58.47
C GLY A 443 54.30 48.49 -58.19
N HIS A 444 54.46 48.91 -56.93
CA HIS A 444 55.01 50.23 -56.59
C HIS A 444 56.52 50.30 -56.74
N THR A 445 57.23 49.24 -56.33
CA THR A 445 58.67 49.10 -56.57
C THR A 445 58.96 48.99 -58.06
N GLN A 446 58.13 48.24 -58.82
CA GLN A 446 58.25 48.17 -60.29
C GLN A 446 57.96 49.52 -60.95
N PHE A 447 56.94 50.26 -60.50
CA PHE A 447 56.61 51.59 -61.01
C PHE A 447 57.73 52.60 -60.70
N ALA A 448 58.30 52.58 -59.50
CA ALA A 448 59.45 53.40 -59.15
C ALA A 448 60.66 53.06 -60.01
N ILE A 449 60.98 51.76 -60.17
CA ILE A 449 62.07 51.29 -61.03
C ILE A 449 61.84 51.66 -62.50
N ASN A 450 60.60 51.57 -63.01
CA ASN A 450 60.28 51.88 -64.41
C ASN A 450 60.22 53.39 -64.67
N THR A 451 59.78 54.18 -63.69
CA THR A 451 59.82 55.65 -63.73
C THR A 451 61.25 56.15 -63.67
N ILE A 452 62.08 55.54 -62.81
CA ILE A 452 63.53 55.71 -62.81
C ILE A 452 64.07 55.32 -64.20
N GLY A 453 63.76 54.13 -64.72
CA GLY A 453 64.17 53.71 -66.07
C GLY A 453 63.82 54.73 -67.16
N GLN A 454 62.61 55.29 -67.16
CA GLN A 454 62.17 56.30 -68.12
C GLN A 454 62.84 57.67 -67.94
N ILE A 455 63.14 58.08 -66.70
CA ILE A 455 63.89 59.32 -66.42
C ILE A 455 65.38 59.15 -66.78
N PHE A 456 65.90 57.92 -66.64
CA PHE A 456 67.27 57.56 -66.99
C PHE A 456 67.47 57.29 -68.49
N ASP A 457 66.40 57.00 -69.24
CA ASP A 457 66.42 56.92 -70.69
C ASP A 457 66.58 58.32 -71.30
N ASN A 458 67.67 58.46 -72.05
CA ASN A 458 68.16 59.73 -72.57
C ASN A 458 67.09 60.45 -73.43
N PRO A 459 66.55 61.63 -73.02
CA PRO A 459 65.55 62.35 -73.81
C PRO A 459 66.09 62.87 -75.16
N LEU A 460 67.40 62.75 -75.42
CA LEU A 460 68.05 63.12 -76.68
C LEU A 460 68.51 61.92 -77.54
N GLY A 461 68.35 60.67 -77.07
CA GLY A 461 68.79 59.47 -77.79
C GLY A 461 68.12 59.26 -79.16
N LYS A 462 66.97 59.89 -79.39
CA LYS A 462 66.23 59.84 -80.67
C LYS A 462 66.88 60.65 -81.81
N ARG A 463 67.92 61.46 -81.53
CA ARG A 463 68.66 62.20 -82.58
C ARG A 463 69.94 61.51 -83.04
N LEU A 464 70.44 60.51 -82.31
CA LEU A 464 71.67 59.78 -82.64
C LEU A 464 71.42 58.47 -83.42
N SER A 465 70.17 58.00 -83.49
CA SER A 465 69.80 56.81 -84.30
C SER A 465 69.48 57.12 -85.77
N ASP A 466 69.30 58.40 -86.13
CA ASP A 466 68.99 58.83 -87.50
C ASP A 466 70.21 59.42 -88.25
N GLU A 467 71.43 59.26 -87.73
CA GLU A 467 72.66 59.67 -88.42
C GLU A 467 73.24 58.54 -89.29
N LYS A 468 72.41 58.03 -90.22
CA LYS A 468 72.84 57.31 -91.43
C LYS A 468 72.07 57.83 -92.64
N THR A 469 72.08 59.14 -92.85
CA THR A 469 71.95 59.79 -94.18
C THR A 469 72.14 61.30 -94.01
N SER A 470 73.40 61.74 -93.94
CA SER A 470 73.76 63.12 -94.31
C SER A 470 74.52 63.10 -95.63
N GLU A 471 73.78 62.72 -96.67
CA GLU A 471 73.95 63.21 -98.04
C GLU A 471 73.11 64.49 -98.15
N LYS A 472 73.43 65.51 -97.33
CA LYS A 472 72.74 66.82 -97.36
C LYS A 472 73.54 67.99 -96.78
N ASP A 473 74.80 67.79 -96.41
CA ASP A 473 75.81 68.87 -96.29
C ASP A 473 76.69 69.01 -97.56
N SER A 474 76.53 68.12 -98.54
CA SER A 474 77.22 68.19 -99.84
C SER A 474 76.60 69.19 -100.83
N ILE A 475 75.36 69.64 -100.59
CA ILE A 475 74.62 70.49 -101.54
C ILE A 475 75.05 71.96 -101.44
N GLN A 476 75.33 72.49 -100.24
CA GLN A 476 75.87 73.85 -100.11
C GLN A 476 77.36 73.94 -100.48
N THR A 477 78.12 72.85 -100.31
CA THR A 477 79.54 72.79 -100.70
C THR A 477 79.70 72.64 -102.22
N GLY A 478 78.78 71.93 -102.89
CA GLY A 478 78.75 71.75 -104.34
C GLY A 478 78.33 72.99 -105.12
N GLU A 479 77.37 73.79 -104.62
CA GLU A 479 76.99 75.07 -105.25
C GLU A 479 78.11 76.11 -105.18
N ILE A 480 78.87 76.13 -104.07
CA ILE A 480 80.03 77.01 -103.90
C ILE A 480 81.19 76.54 -104.79
N LEU A 481 81.46 75.22 -104.88
CA LEU A 481 82.48 74.69 -105.79
C LEU A 481 82.13 74.94 -107.27
N ASN A 482 80.87 74.79 -107.66
CA ASN A 482 80.42 75.06 -109.03
C ASN A 482 80.48 76.55 -109.37
N SER A 483 80.20 77.45 -108.42
CA SER A 483 80.39 78.90 -108.59
C SER A 483 81.86 79.28 -108.75
N VAL A 484 82.75 78.67 -107.97
CA VAL A 484 84.21 78.87 -108.09
C VAL A 484 84.76 78.30 -109.41
N THR A 485 84.26 77.15 -109.85
CA THR A 485 84.69 76.52 -111.12
C THR A 485 84.21 77.31 -112.34
N ASN A 486 82.99 77.87 -112.30
CA ASN A 486 82.48 78.79 -113.33
C ASN A 486 83.26 80.11 -113.38
N LEU A 487 83.67 80.66 -112.24
CA LEU A 487 84.54 81.84 -112.18
C LEU A 487 85.93 81.55 -112.79
N ILE A 488 86.50 80.36 -112.54
CA ILE A 488 87.78 79.95 -113.14
C ILE A 488 87.67 79.75 -114.66
N GLN A 489 86.56 79.20 -115.17
CA GLN A 489 86.33 79.08 -116.63
C GLN A 489 86.08 80.43 -117.32
N GLN A 490 85.41 81.38 -116.66
CA GLN A 490 85.23 82.73 -117.20
C GLN A 490 86.56 83.52 -117.24
N ILE A 491 87.44 83.33 -116.25
CA ILE A 491 88.78 83.93 -116.24
C ILE A 491 89.68 83.32 -117.33
N HIS A 492 89.51 82.02 -117.66
CA HIS A 492 90.26 81.37 -118.76
C HIS A 492 89.81 81.80 -120.17
N LYS A 493 88.58 82.29 -120.34
CA LYS A 493 88.06 82.83 -121.63
C LYS A 493 88.41 84.30 -121.88
N LEU A 494 89.07 84.99 -120.95
CA LEU A 494 89.48 86.40 -121.04
C LEU A 494 91.00 86.58 -120.93
N LYS A 495 91.75 85.85 -121.77
CA LYS A 495 93.13 86.18 -122.12
C LYS A 495 93.23 86.22 -123.67
N PRO A 496 93.82 87.28 -124.26
CA PRO A 496 93.83 87.52 -125.70
C PRO A 496 94.54 86.43 -126.52
#